data_AF-A0A7V8X4N6-F1
#
_entry.id   AF-A0A7V8X4N6-F1
#
_cell.length_a   1.000
_cell.length_b   1.000
_cell.length_c   1.000
_cell.angle_alpha   90.00
_cell.angle_beta   90.00
_cell.angle_gamma   90.00
#
_symmetry.space_group_name_H-M   'P 1'
#
loop_
_entity.id
_entity.type
_entity.pdbx_description
1 polymer ?
#
loop_
_entity_poly.entity_id
_entity_poly.type
_entity_poly.pdbx_seq_one_letter_code
_entity_poly.pdbx_strand_id
1 'polypeptide(L)' 'METSPATSDTSIRAMLERFEDERLLPLASRSSRAVRPIEERESPVRMAFQRDRDRIIH' A
#
# COMPACT_ATOMS: atom_id res chain seq x y z
N MET A 1 -2.51 -12.23 -34.46
CA MET A 1 -1.84 -11.18 -33.67
C MET A 1 -2.76 -10.89 -32.49
N GLU A 2 -2.72 -11.76 -31.48
CA GLU A 2 -3.61 -11.70 -30.32
C GLU A 2 -2.86 -11.02 -29.18
N THR A 3 -3.15 -9.75 -28.92
CA THR A 3 -2.70 -9.06 -27.71
C THR A 3 -3.59 -9.53 -26.57
N SER A 4 -3.13 -10.55 -25.84
CA SER A 4 -3.72 -10.99 -24.58
C SER A 4 -3.77 -9.79 -23.61
N PRO A 5 -4.90 -9.51 -22.92
CA PRO A 5 -4.97 -8.41 -21.99
C PRO A 5 -4.11 -8.76 -20.77
N ALA A 6 -3.12 -7.92 -20.48
CA ALA A 6 -2.29 -8.05 -19.30
C ALA A 6 -3.17 -8.21 -18.05
N THR A 7 -3.13 -9.37 -17.42
CA THR A 7 -3.61 -9.54 -16.04
C THR A 7 -2.92 -8.48 -15.20
N SER A 8 -3.70 -7.53 -14.70
CA SER A 8 -3.23 -6.39 -13.91
C SER A 8 -2.41 -6.88 -12.72
N ASP A 9 -1.08 -6.76 -12.82
CA ASP A 9 -0.10 -7.13 -11.79
C ASP A 9 -0.19 -6.16 -10.60
N THR A 10 -1.31 -6.21 -9.88
CA THR A 10 -1.49 -5.38 -8.69
C THR A 10 -0.81 -6.07 -7.51
N SER A 11 0.24 -5.45 -7.00
CA SER A 11 0.88 -5.83 -5.73
C SER A 11 -0.14 -5.94 -4.58
N ILE A 12 0.10 -6.85 -3.62
CA ILE A 12 -0.76 -7.01 -2.43
C ILE A 12 -0.87 -5.69 -1.67
N ARG A 13 0.22 -4.91 -1.59
CA ARG A 13 0.18 -3.57 -0.99
C ARG A 13 -0.90 -2.69 -1.63
N ALA A 14 -0.93 -2.60 -2.95
CA ALA A 14 -1.90 -1.77 -3.66
C ALA A 14 -3.33 -2.30 -3.56
N MET A 15 -3.53 -3.62 -3.38
CA MET A 15 -4.86 -4.15 -3.03
C MET A 15 -5.31 -3.69 -1.64
N LEU A 16 -4.40 -3.70 -0.65
CA LEU A 16 -4.71 -3.27 0.72
C LEU A 16 -4.96 -1.75 0.80
N GLU A 17 -4.17 -0.94 0.10
CA GLU A 17 -4.37 0.52 0.03
C GLU A 17 -5.73 0.87 -0.60
N ARG A 18 -6.15 0.16 -1.65
CA ARG A 18 -7.50 0.35 -2.22
C ARG A 18 -8.60 0.00 -1.22
N PHE A 19 -8.43 -1.11 -0.50
CA PHE A 19 -9.38 -1.49 0.55
C PHE A 19 -9.44 -0.45 1.67
N GLU A 20 -8.30 0.13 2.06
CA GLU A 20 -8.22 1.24 3.01
C GLU A 20 -9.00 2.46 2.51
N ASP A 21 -8.83 2.83 1.24
CA ASP A 21 -9.53 3.96 0.63
C ASP A 21 -11.05 3.79 0.59
N GLU A 22 -11.54 2.59 0.29
CA GLU A 22 -12.97 2.27 0.19
C GLU A 22 -13.66 2.15 1.55
N ARG A 23 -12.94 1.74 2.60
CA ARG A 23 -13.56 1.34 3.88
C ARG A 23 -13.39 2.37 4.98
N LEU A 24 -12.27 3.09 5.01
CA LEU A 24 -12.02 4.05 6.07
C LEU A 24 -12.86 5.32 5.85
N LEU A 25 -13.27 5.95 6.95
CA LEU A 25 -13.98 7.23 6.91
C LEU A 25 -13.21 8.28 6.09
N PRO A 26 -13.90 9.28 5.49
CA PRO A 26 -13.26 10.28 4.65
C PRO A 26 -12.14 11.07 5.35
N LEU A 27 -12.24 11.25 6.66
CA LEU A 27 -11.28 11.98 7.47
C LEU A 27 -10.18 11.10 8.08
N ALA A 28 -10.21 9.79 7.86
CA ALA A 28 -9.20 8.89 8.39
C ALA A 28 -7.89 8.99 7.60
N SER A 29 -6.77 8.97 8.31
CA SER A 29 -5.42 8.95 7.73
C SER A 29 -5.25 7.75 6.79
N ARG A 30 -4.57 7.97 5.66
CA ARG A 30 -4.26 6.94 4.67
C ARG A 30 -2.79 6.55 4.74
N SER A 31 -2.52 5.25 4.73
CA SER A 31 -1.18 4.67 4.74
C SER A 31 -0.37 5.07 3.52
N SER A 32 -1.01 5.20 2.35
CA SER A 32 -0.40 5.65 1.09
C SER A 32 0.12 7.09 1.12
N ARG A 33 -0.30 7.90 2.10
CA ARG A 33 0.13 9.29 2.29
C ARG A 33 1.19 9.46 3.37
N ALA A 34 1.76 8.37 3.88
CA ALA A 34 2.80 8.43 4.89
C ALA A 34 4.08 9.08 4.32
N VAL A 35 4.55 10.14 4.98
CA VAL A 35 5.80 10.83 4.62
C VAL A 35 6.91 10.38 5.56
N ARG A 36 8.09 10.06 5.00
CA ARG A 36 9.27 9.63 5.75
C ARG A 36 10.39 10.67 5.63
N PRO A 37 11.22 10.88 6.67
CA PRO A 37 12.38 11.76 6.58
C PRO A 37 13.42 11.29 5.54
N ILE A 38 13.51 9.98 5.32
CA ILE A 38 14.40 9.35 4.35
C ILE A 38 13.53 8.56 3.38
N GLU A 39 13.77 8.72 2.08
CA GLU A 39 13.06 7.96 1.05
C GLU A 39 13.41 6.47 1.17
N GLU A 40 12.38 5.63 1.13
CA GLU A 40 12.52 4.19 1.22
C GLU A 40 11.77 3.52 0.08
N ARG A 41 12.30 2.40 -0.43
CA ARG A 41 11.59 1.60 -1.40
C ARG A 41 10.28 1.05 -0.80
N GLU A 42 9.21 1.15 -1.58
CA GLU A 42 7.93 0.57 -1.21
C GLU A 42 7.96 -0.95 -1.16
N SER A 43 7.22 -1.50 -0.20
CA SER A 43 7.09 -2.95 -0.05
C SER A 43 6.05 -3.49 -1.04
N PRO A 44 6.26 -4.68 -1.64
CA PRO A 44 5.27 -5.28 -2.53
C PRO A 44 4.03 -5.80 -1.79
N VAL A 45 4.10 -5.96 -0.47
CA VAL A 45 3.05 -6.64 0.32
C VAL A 45 2.48 -5.77 1.42
N ARG A 46 3.34 -5.21 2.28
CA ARG A 46 2.96 -4.42 3.45
C ARG A 46 2.75 -2.95 3.12
N MET A 47 1.70 -2.36 3.68
CA MET A 47 1.44 -0.91 3.69
C MET A 47 2.44 -0.17 4.60
N ALA A 48 2.57 1.15 4.42
CA ALA A 48 3.48 1.97 5.21
C ALA A 48 3.26 1.82 6.72
N PHE A 49 2.01 1.94 7.20
CA PHE A 49 1.69 1.81 8.62
C PHE A 49 1.89 0.39 9.16
N GLN A 50 1.72 -0.64 8.34
CA GLN A 50 2.03 -2.02 8.74
C GLN A 50 3.54 -2.21 8.95
N ARG A 51 4.36 -1.62 8.07
CA ARG A 51 5.83 -1.63 8.24
C ARG A 51 6.24 -0.87 9.50
N ASP A 52 5.61 0.27 9.78
CA ASP A 52 5.91 1.06 10.96
C ASP A 52 5.57 0.28 12.24
N ARG A 53 4.43 -0.40 12.27
CA ARG A 53 4.08 -1.34 13.35
C ARG A 53 5.13 -2.44 13.50
N ASP A 54 5.55 -3.07 12.41
CA ASP A 54 6.56 -4.13 12.48
C ASP A 54 7.90 -3.61 13.04
N ARG A 55 8.32 -2.38 12.70
CA ARG A 55 9.54 -1.75 13.25
C ARG A 55 9.43 -1.41 14.75
N ILE A 56 8.23 -1.11 15.24
CA ILE A 56 8.01 -0.80 16.66
C ILE A 56 8.00 -2.08 17.51
N ILE A 57 7.50 -3.18 16.94
CA ILE A 57 7.36 -4.46 17.65
C ILE A 57 8.72 -5.12 17.92
N HIS A 58 9.72 -4.89 17.06
CA HIS A 58 11.05 -5.50 17.16
C HIS A 58 12.07 -4.50 17.72
#